data_AF-A0A3D3X863-F1
#
_entry.id   AF-A0A3D3X863-F1
#
_cell.length_a   1.000
_cell.length_b   1.000
_cell.length_c   1.000
_cell.angle_alpha   90.00
_cell.angle_beta   90.00
_cell.angle_gamma   90.00
#
_symmetry.space_group_name_H-M   'P 1'
#
loop_
_entity.id
_entity.type
_entity.pdbx_description
1 polymer ?
#
loop_
_entity_poly.entity_id
_entity_poly.type
_entity_poly.pdbx_seq_one_letter_code
_entity_poly.pdbx_strand_id
1 'polypeptide(L)' 'ADMLGLDFIELEKERFDLLLPKHPQNSPVIKLLVEALRSQNFHSRAQQLGGYDTTFSGTVQAEF' A
#
# COMPACT_ATOMS: atom_id res chain seq x y z
N ALA A 1 14.50 12.79 1.58
CA ALA A 1 14.42 14.09 2.27
C ALA A 1 15.41 14.11 3.42
N ASP A 2 15.35 13.12 4.32
CA ASP A 2 16.25 12.96 5.48
C ASP A 2 17.75 12.89 5.11
N MET A 3 18.08 12.22 3.99
CA MET A 3 19.47 12.12 3.51
C MET A 3 20.09 13.47 3.08
N LEU A 4 19.27 14.52 2.94
CA LEU A 4 19.68 15.88 2.60
C LEU A 4 19.41 16.89 3.73
N GLY A 5 18.93 16.43 4.90
CA GLY A 5 18.57 17.31 6.03
C GLY A 5 17.39 18.24 5.74
N LEU A 6 16.49 17.85 4.83
CA LEU A 6 15.30 18.62 4.50
C LEU A 6 14.10 18.14 5.31
N ASP A 7 13.42 19.07 5.98
CA ASP A 7 12.17 18.80 6.67
C ASP A 7 11.06 18.45 5.66
N PHE A 8 10.32 17.38 5.93
CA PHE A 8 9.13 17.04 5.17
C PHE A 8 7.91 17.79 5.73
N ILE A 9 7.31 18.66 4.93
CA ILE A 9 6.04 19.31 5.26
C ILE A 9 4.94 18.59 4.47
N GLU A 10 4.09 17.85 5.17
CA GLU A 10 2.92 17.20 4.59
C GLU A 10 1.90 18.27 4.19
N LEU A 11 1.60 18.37 2.89
CA LEU A 11 0.61 19.32 2.38
C LEU A 11 -0.79 18.71 2.39
N GLU A 12 -0.91 17.47 1.89
CA GLU A 12 -2.17 16.76 1.76
C GLU A 12 -1.95 15.24 1.87
N LYS A 13 -2.99 14.53 2.32
CA LYS A 13 -3.02 13.06 2.33
C LYS A 13 -3.88 12.56 1.18
N GLU A 14 -3.22 12.02 0.16
CA GLU A 14 -3.90 11.41 -0.96
C GLU A 14 -3.94 9.89 -0.82
N ARG A 15 -5.16 9.34 -0.84
CA ARG A 15 -5.38 7.89 -0.78
C ARG A 15 -5.57 7.35 -2.19
N PHE A 16 -4.80 6.30 -2.51
CA PHE A 16 -4.93 5.54 -3.74
C PHE A 16 -5.42 4.13 -3.45
N ASP A 17 -6.44 3.70 -4.18
CA ASP A 17 -6.92 2.32 -4.17
C ASP A 17 -6.42 1.59 -5.43
N LEU A 18 -5.96 0.34 -5.26
CA LEU A 18 -5.55 -0.50 -6.38
C LEU A 18 -6.78 -1.18 -7.00
N LEU A 19 -7.11 -0.82 -8.23
CA LEU A 19 -8.20 -1.46 -8.98
C LEU A 19 -7.72 -2.76 -9.63
N LEU A 20 -8.41 -3.85 -9.35
CA LEU A 20 -8.13 -5.17 -9.90
C LEU A 20 -9.35 -5.68 -10.68
N PRO A 21 -9.18 -6.15 -11.93
CA PRO A 21 -10.31 -6.65 -12.72
C PRO A 21 -10.86 -7.96 -12.14
N LYS A 22 -12.20 -8.04 -12.04
CA LYS A 22 -12.92 -9.28 -11.70
C LYS A 22 -12.91 -10.25 -12.90
N HIS A 23 -11.80 -10.91 -13.14
CA HIS A 23 -11.78 -12.06 -14.05
C HIS A 23 -12.18 -13.35 -13.29
N PRO A 24 -12.80 -14.34 -13.96
CA PRO A 24 -13.34 -15.55 -13.32
C PRO A 24 -12.29 -16.39 -12.58
N GLN A 25 -11.02 -16.09 -12.78
CA GLN A 25 -9.89 -16.61 -12.02
C GLN A 25 -9.32 -15.48 -11.16
N ASN A 26 -9.75 -15.38 -9.90
CA ASN A 26 -8.98 -14.68 -8.87
C ASN A 26 -7.63 -15.37 -8.76
N SER A 27 -6.72 -14.94 -9.64
CA SER A 27 -5.44 -15.57 -9.92
C SER A 27 -4.69 -15.74 -8.60
N PRO A 28 -4.03 -16.89 -8.37
CA PRO A 28 -3.11 -17.05 -7.24
C PRO A 28 -2.17 -15.85 -7.06
N VAL A 29 -1.84 -15.15 -8.15
CA VAL A 29 -1.05 -13.92 -8.16
C VAL A 29 -1.74 -12.76 -7.40
N ILE A 30 -3.04 -12.55 -7.60
CA ILE A 30 -3.79 -11.49 -6.90
C ILE A 30 -3.85 -11.80 -5.40
N LYS A 31 -4.10 -13.06 -5.05
CA LYS A 31 -4.10 -13.49 -3.64
C LYS A 31 -2.73 -13.27 -3.00
N LEU A 32 -1.66 -13.70 -3.67
CA LEU A 32 -0.29 -13.51 -3.20
C LEU A 32 0.07 -12.03 -3.03
N LEU A 33 -0.35 -11.17 -3.97
CA LEU A 33 -0.16 -9.72 -3.85
C LEU A 33 -0.87 -9.16 -2.61
N VAL A 34 -2.14 -9.50 -2.42
CA VAL A 34 -2.92 -9.04 -1.25
C VAL A 34 -2.31 -9.55 0.05
N GLU A 35 -1.85 -10.80 0.11
CA GLU A 35 -1.15 -11.36 1.27
C GLU A 35 0.18 -10.65 1.55
N ALA A 36 0.95 -10.34 0.51
CA ALA A 36 2.19 -9.58 0.66
C ALA A 36 1.92 -8.18 1.23
N LEU A 37 0.88 -7.49 0.75
CA LEU A 37 0.48 -6.17 1.24
C LEU A 37 -0.01 -6.17 2.70
N ARG A 38 -0.51 -7.31 3.20
CA ARG A 38 -0.90 -7.50 4.62
C ARG A 38 0.27 -7.89 5.51
N SER A 39 1.41 -8.24 4.94
CA SER A 39 2.52 -8.82 5.70
C SER A 39 3.22 -7.75 6.55
N GLN A 40 3.57 -8.12 7.78
CA GLN A 40 4.31 -7.22 8.68
C GLN A 40 5.62 -6.72 8.06
N ASN A 41 6.31 -7.57 7.28
CA ASN A 41 7.53 -7.21 6.58
C ASN A 41 7.31 -6.06 5.58
N PHE A 42 6.22 -6.11 4.82
CA PHE A 42 5.84 -5.03 3.92
C PHE A 42 5.58 -3.73 4.70
N HIS A 43 4.75 -3.77 5.74
CA HIS A 43 4.44 -2.58 6.55
C HIS A 43 5.69 -1.97 7.19
N SER A 44 6.58 -2.79 7.78
CA SER A 44 7.82 -2.30 8.38
C SER A 44 8.76 -1.67 7.36
N ARG A 45 8.86 -2.23 6.15
CA ARG A 45 9.67 -1.64 5.07
C ARG A 45 9.07 -0.35 4.54
N ALA A 46 7.76 -0.29 4.35
CA ALA A 46 7.07 0.91 3.87
C ALA A 46 7.22 2.08 4.86
N GLN A 47 7.13 1.81 6.17
CA GLN A 47 7.36 2.82 7.21
C GLN A 47 8.78 3.40 7.17
N GLN A 48 9.79 2.60 6.82
CA GLN A 48 11.17 3.07 6.71
C GLN A 48 11.41 4.02 5.52
N LEU A 49 10.55 3.98 4.50
CA LEU A 49 10.66 4.88 3.36
C LEU A 49 10.22 6.33 3.69
N GLY A 50 9.48 6.51 4.79
CA GLY A 50 8.92 7.80 5.18
C GLY A 50 7.78 8.25 4.24
N GLY A 51 6.81 8.98 4.79
CA GLY A 51 5.70 9.55 4.01
C GLY A 51 4.65 8.55 3.49
N TYR A 52 4.82 7.24 3.67
CA TYR A 52 3.82 6.24 3.31
C TYR A 52 2.96 5.83 4.51
N ASP A 53 1.65 6.04 4.37
CA ASP A 53 0.64 5.46 5.26
C ASP A 53 0.17 4.11 4.69
N THR A 54 0.31 3.04 5.47
CA THR A 54 -0.09 1.68 5.07
C THR A 54 -1.32 1.16 5.79
N THR A 55 -2.06 2.02 6.48
CA THR A 55 -3.23 1.66 7.32
C THR A 55 -4.25 0.78 6.57
N PHE A 56 -4.42 1.00 5.26
CA PHE A 56 -5.40 0.28 4.43
C PHE A 56 -4.79 -0.73 3.45
N SER A 57 -3.46 -0.92 3.46
CA SER A 57 -2.79 -1.83 2.54
C SER A 57 -3.32 -3.26 2.69
N GLY A 58 -3.68 -3.89 1.57
CA GLY A 58 -4.24 -5.25 1.56
C GLY A 58 -5.70 -5.37 2.01
N THR A 59 -6.39 -4.25 2.26
CA THR A 59 -7.83 -4.23 2.53
C THR A 59 -8.62 -4.07 1.25
N VAL A 60 -9.65 -4.92 1.07
CA VAL A 60 -10.61 -4.78 -0.04
C VAL A 60 -11.59 -3.67 0.34
N GLN A 61 -11.62 -2.59 -0.44
CA GLN A 61 -12.39 -1.38 -0.13
C GLN A 61 -13.83 -1.46 -0.69
N ALA A 62 -13.99 -2.08 -1.84
CA ALA A 62 -15.26 -2.34 -2.48
C ALA A 62 -15.13 -3.45 -3.53
N GLU A 63 -16.25 -4.08 -3.87
CA GLU A 63 -16.35 -5.06 -4.94
C GLU A 63 -17.49 -4.65 -5.87
N PHE A 64 -17.18 -4.37 -7.14
CA PHE A 64 -18.14 -3.96 -8.18
C PHE A 64 -18.27 -5.04 -9.23
#